data_AF-A0A822C1Q4-F1
#
_entry.id   AF-A0A822C1Q4-F1
#
_cell.length_a   1.000
_cell.length_b   1.000
_cell.length_c   1.000
_cell.angle_alpha   90.00
_cell.angle_beta   90.00
_cell.angle_gamma   90.00
#
_symmetry.space_group_name_H-M   'P 1'
#
loop_
_entity.id
_entity.type
_entity.pdbx_description
1 polymer ?
#
loop_
_entity_poly.entity_id
_entity_poly.type
_entity_poly.pdbx_seq_one_letter_code
_entity_poly.pdbx_strand_id
1 'polypeptide(L)'
;MVSFDIVSLYTNIPLAETIQIILDHIYKDRTPPTTIPRDDMKKLLEFATQDSHFLFNGKIYDQKDGVSMGSPLAPLLAEIFLQDFEKKHLSSFKEKGIVYWKRYVDDTFVLLDPKVSAKDIAAQLSQCHPSLKFTCEEKYTTINKDLSKEGSSQKKFSHKNQYIADKKISTEEKKSTPRIALSFLDVLVERQPGIGFESRKYRKETFTGLLTKWDSFVPKQYKYNAISTMVYRATRICSTYEALHDEFDVIRGLALDNGYPVAFVESLIRRQLNLIYTPRAITSTAPETDTVVLRVPYYGKPSQIYAKRVTAAAAKQYPLKQ
;
A
#
# COMPACT_ATOMS: atom_id res chain seq x y z
N MET A 1 18.01 -8.03 -4.30
CA MET A 1 16.74 -7.39 -3.87
C MET A 1 16.26 -8.18 -2.68
N VAL A 2 15.80 -7.51 -1.64
CA VAL A 2 15.30 -8.15 -0.43
C VAL A 2 14.14 -7.36 0.14
N SER A 3 13.20 -8.05 0.79
CA SER A 3 12.17 -7.44 1.62
C SER A 3 12.53 -7.66 3.08
N PHE A 4 12.61 -6.59 3.86
CA PHE A 4 12.65 -6.66 5.31
C PHE A 4 11.26 -6.40 5.89
N ASP A 5 10.94 -7.06 6.99
CA ASP A 5 9.70 -6.87 7.73
C ASP A 5 10.03 -6.60 9.21
N ILE A 6 9.33 -5.64 9.81
CA ILE A 6 9.51 -5.28 11.21
C ILE A 6 8.55 -6.08 12.09
N VAL A 7 9.11 -6.92 12.94
CA VAL A 7 8.31 -7.82 13.79
C VAL A 7 7.48 -7.02 14.77
N SER A 8 6.16 -7.18 14.67
CA SER A 8 5.19 -6.62 15.61
C SER A 8 5.39 -5.12 15.84
N LEU A 9 5.55 -4.36 14.75
CA LEU A 9 5.89 -2.93 14.77
C LEU A 9 5.11 -2.15 15.85
N TYR A 10 3.77 -2.15 15.78
CA TYR A 10 2.96 -1.30 16.66
C TYR A 10 3.13 -1.58 18.15
N THR A 11 3.22 -2.85 18.54
CA THR A 11 3.38 -3.23 19.96
C THR A 11 4.81 -3.01 20.47
N ASN A 12 5.75 -2.72 19.57
CA ASN A 12 7.17 -2.53 19.89
C ASN A 12 7.63 -1.07 19.72
N ILE A 13 6.74 -0.13 19.44
CA ILE A 13 7.11 1.30 19.38
C ILE A 13 7.39 1.80 20.79
N PRO A 14 8.59 2.33 21.09
CA PRO A 14 8.90 2.91 22.40
C PRO A 14 8.16 4.24 22.55
N LEU A 15 7.05 4.25 23.28
CA LEU A 15 6.16 5.41 23.37
C LEU A 15 6.87 6.63 23.98
N ALA A 16 7.61 6.44 25.07
CA ALA A 16 8.29 7.53 25.76
C ALA A 16 9.32 8.24 24.86
N GLU A 17 10.12 7.46 24.12
CA GLU A 17 11.07 8.00 23.15
C GLU A 17 10.34 8.71 22.00
N THR A 18 9.29 8.09 21.47
CA THR A 18 8.51 8.66 20.36
C THR A 18 7.89 10.01 20.74
N ILE A 19 7.32 10.12 21.95
CA ILE A 19 6.78 11.38 22.47
C ILE A 19 7.88 12.44 22.56
N GLN A 20 9.07 12.07 23.03
CA GLN A 20 10.19 13.00 23.11
C GLN A 20 10.65 13.46 21.72
N ILE A 21 10.74 12.56 20.73
CA ILE A 21 11.04 12.89 19.33
C ILE A 21 10.00 13.90 18.78
N ILE A 22 8.71 13.68 19.06
CA ILE A 22 7.63 14.58 18.64
C ILE A 22 7.81 15.97 19.25
N LEU A 23 8.03 16.05 20.56
CA LEU A 23 8.23 17.32 21.25
C LEU A 23 9.44 18.06 20.69
N ASP A 24 10.54 17.35 20.44
CA ASP A 24 11.74 17.99 19.91
C ASP A 24 11.50 18.51 18.48
N HIS A 25 10.75 17.79 17.64
CA HIS A 25 10.40 18.29 16.30
C HIS A 25 9.40 19.46 16.31
N ILE A 26 8.45 19.50 17.24
CA ILE A 26 7.45 20.58 17.31
C ILE A 26 8.07 21.87 17.84
N TYR A 27 8.96 21.79 18.83
CA TYR A 27 9.41 22.95 19.61
C TYR A 27 10.83 23.45 19.28
N LYS A 28 11.67 22.69 18.58
CA LYS A 28 13.08 23.07 18.33
C LYS A 28 13.26 24.28 17.42
N ASP A 29 12.36 24.51 16.45
CA ASP A 29 12.55 25.51 15.38
C ASP A 29 11.32 26.41 15.12
N ARG A 30 10.41 26.59 16.10
CA ARG A 30 9.19 27.41 15.92
C ARG A 30 9.23 28.75 16.67
N THR A 31 9.14 29.84 15.91
CA THR A 31 8.88 31.20 16.40
C THR A 31 7.65 31.78 15.68
N PRO A 32 6.54 32.10 16.36
CA PRO A 32 6.32 31.96 17.80
C PRO A 32 6.12 30.49 18.23
N PRO A 33 6.34 30.16 19.52
CA PRO A 33 6.03 28.85 20.06
C PRO A 33 4.55 28.51 19.83
N THR A 34 4.25 27.22 19.71
CA THR A 34 2.86 26.75 19.62
C THR A 34 2.04 27.25 20.81
N THR A 35 0.74 27.42 20.60
CA THR A 35 -0.20 27.87 21.64
C THR A 35 -0.19 27.00 22.91
N ILE A 36 0.17 25.72 22.78
CA ILE A 36 0.28 24.77 23.88
C ILE A 36 1.74 24.71 24.36
N PRO A 37 2.04 24.88 25.65
CA PRO A 37 3.37 24.68 26.22
C PRO A 37 3.90 23.25 26.02
N ARG A 38 5.21 23.09 25.96
CA ARG A 38 5.86 21.78 25.72
C ARG A 38 5.47 20.72 26.75
N ASP A 39 5.41 21.09 28.02
CA ASP A 39 5.06 20.15 29.10
C ASP A 39 3.59 19.74 29.07
N ASP A 40 2.69 20.65 28.68
CA ASP A 40 1.28 20.34 28.52
C ASP A 40 1.04 19.45 27.31
N MET A 41 1.75 19.71 26.20
CA MET A 41 1.73 18.83 25.02
C MET A 41 2.24 17.43 25.36
N LYS A 42 3.31 17.34 26.17
CA LYS A 42 3.83 16.06 26.65
C LYS A 42 2.75 15.28 27.41
N LYS A 43 2.11 15.91 28.41
CA LYS A 43 1.03 15.28 29.20
C LYS A 43 -0.14 14.85 28.32
N LEU A 44 -0.52 15.66 27.33
CA LEU A 44 -1.60 15.32 26.39
C LEU A 44 -1.25 14.09 25.54
N LEU A 45 0.00 13.98 25.07
CA LEU A 45 0.47 12.83 24.31
C LEU A 45 0.56 11.57 25.17
N GLU A 46 1.07 11.69 26.40
CA GLU A 46 1.11 10.59 27.37
C GLU A 46 -0.32 10.09 27.66
N PHE A 47 -1.25 10.98 27.99
CA PHE A 47 -2.65 10.64 28.22
C PHE A 47 -3.32 9.98 27.00
N ALA A 48 -3.03 10.46 25.79
CA ALA A 48 -3.63 9.92 24.57
C ALA A 48 -3.06 8.56 24.14
N THR A 49 -1.91 8.13 24.69
CA THR A 49 -1.16 6.97 24.16
C THR A 49 -0.77 5.93 25.21
N GLN A 50 -0.35 6.35 26.41
CA GLN A 50 0.13 5.46 27.47
C GLN A 50 -1.00 4.98 28.39
N ASP A 51 -2.05 5.77 28.57
CA ASP A 51 -3.21 5.41 29.41
C ASP A 51 -4.24 4.57 28.61
N SER A 52 -3.76 3.55 27.89
CA SER A 52 -4.62 2.66 27.12
C SER A 52 -5.00 1.41 27.92
N HIS A 53 -6.29 1.31 28.23
CA HIS A 53 -6.87 0.17 28.95
C HIS A 53 -7.75 -0.66 28.00
N PHE A 54 -7.67 -1.99 28.10
CA PHE A 54 -8.56 -2.87 27.34
C PHE A 54 -9.13 -3.99 28.20
N LEU A 55 -10.35 -4.42 27.86
CA LEU A 55 -11.05 -5.51 28.52
C LEU A 55 -10.83 -6.81 27.75
N PHE A 56 -10.35 -7.85 28.42
CA PHE A 56 -10.25 -9.19 27.86
C PHE A 56 -10.69 -10.23 28.89
N ASN A 57 -11.62 -11.11 28.51
CA ASN A 57 -12.22 -12.12 29.42
C ASN A 57 -12.72 -11.53 30.76
N GLY A 58 -13.36 -10.36 30.71
CA GLY A 58 -13.89 -9.68 31.89
C GLY A 58 -12.83 -9.07 32.83
N LYS A 59 -11.56 -9.07 32.44
CA LYS A 59 -10.46 -8.43 33.18
C LYS A 59 -9.93 -7.22 32.42
N ILE A 60 -9.62 -6.16 33.15
CA ILE A 60 -9.02 -4.93 32.61
C ILE A 60 -7.50 -5.11 32.61
N TYR A 61 -6.87 -4.73 31.50
CA TYR A 61 -5.43 -4.77 31.31
C TYR A 61 -4.93 -3.40 30.86
N ASP A 62 -3.74 -3.04 31.33
CA ASP A 62 -3.05 -1.83 30.93
C ASP A 62 -2.01 -2.17 29.88
N GLN A 63 -1.98 -1.41 28.78
CA GLN A 63 -0.92 -1.50 27.81
C GLN A 63 0.32 -0.79 28.34
N LYS A 64 1.38 -1.55 28.65
CA LYS A 64 2.60 -1.00 29.25
C LYS A 64 3.51 -0.27 28.25
N ASP A 65 3.61 -0.78 27.03
CA ASP A 65 4.43 -0.19 25.97
C ASP A 65 3.87 -0.58 24.59
N GLY A 66 4.32 0.13 23.56
CA GLY A 66 3.75 0.04 22.23
C GLY A 66 2.39 0.74 22.10
N VAL A 67 1.94 0.91 20.86
CA VAL A 67 0.65 1.50 20.57
C VAL A 67 -0.38 0.41 20.30
N SER A 68 -1.60 0.57 20.82
CA SER A 68 -2.71 -0.33 20.51
C SER A 68 -3.01 -0.32 19.01
N MET A 69 -3.09 -1.51 18.42
CA MET A 69 -3.53 -1.67 17.03
C MET A 69 -4.99 -1.22 16.94
N GLY A 70 -5.26 -0.23 16.09
CA GLY A 70 -6.57 0.41 15.96
C GLY A 70 -6.67 1.79 16.60
N SER A 71 -5.66 2.23 17.37
CA SER A 71 -5.57 3.63 17.76
C SER A 71 -5.39 4.52 16.52
N PRO A 72 -6.16 5.61 16.36
CA PRO A 72 -5.99 6.56 15.26
C PRO A 72 -4.59 7.18 15.19
N LEU A 73 -3.88 7.24 16.32
CA LEU A 73 -2.53 7.79 16.42
C LEU A 73 -1.44 6.76 16.10
N ALA A 74 -1.74 5.46 16.14
CA ALA A 74 -0.73 4.41 15.97
C ALA A 74 0.08 4.53 14.67
N PRO A 75 -0.55 4.75 13.48
CA PRO A 75 0.20 4.88 12.24
C PRO A 75 1.16 6.08 12.26
N LEU A 76 0.74 7.19 12.87
CA LEU A 76 1.55 8.41 12.95
C LEU A 76 2.75 8.21 13.88
N LEU A 77 2.54 7.63 15.06
CA LEU A 77 3.61 7.37 16.03
C LEU A 77 4.64 6.40 15.46
N ALA A 78 4.17 5.33 14.81
CA ALA A 78 5.04 4.36 14.13
C ALA A 78 5.91 5.04 13.08
N GLU A 79 5.30 5.88 12.25
CA GLU A 79 6.00 6.55 11.15
C GLU A 79 7.04 7.56 11.67
N ILE A 80 6.69 8.35 12.70
CA ILE A 80 7.63 9.32 13.29
C ILE A 80 8.84 8.61 13.91
N PHE A 81 8.61 7.57 14.70
CA PHE A 81 9.68 6.78 15.32
C PHE A 81 10.61 6.15 14.28
N LEU A 82 10.03 5.47 13.27
CA LEU A 82 10.82 4.81 12.23
C LEU A 82 11.57 5.81 11.34
N GLN A 83 11.00 6.96 11.03
CA GLN A 83 11.71 8.00 10.27
C GLN A 83 12.90 8.57 11.03
N ASP A 84 12.77 8.77 12.34
CA ASP A 84 13.88 9.23 13.17
C ASP A 84 14.98 8.17 13.26
N PHE A 85 14.60 6.90 13.46
CA PHE A 85 15.52 5.76 13.39
C PHE A 85 16.25 5.68 12.04
N GLU A 86 15.52 5.79 10.92
CA GLU A 86 16.09 5.78 9.58
C GLU A 86 17.06 6.94 9.36
N LYS A 87 16.72 8.16 9.79
CA LYS A 87 17.61 9.33 9.68
C LYS A 87 18.92 9.14 10.44
N LYS A 88 18.85 8.55 11.64
CA LYS A 88 20.03 8.30 12.48
C LYS A 88 20.95 7.22 11.92
N HIS A 89 20.38 6.13 11.40
CA HIS A 89 21.17 4.93 11.10
C HIS A 89 21.42 4.68 9.60
N LEU A 90 20.50 5.07 8.71
CA LEU A 90 20.54 4.67 7.30
C LEU A 90 21.76 5.21 6.56
N SER A 91 22.31 6.36 6.96
CA SER A 91 23.55 6.92 6.39
C SER A 91 24.74 5.96 6.56
N SER A 92 24.90 5.34 7.72
CA SER A 92 25.96 4.34 7.95
C SER A 92 25.71 3.07 7.15
N PHE A 93 24.46 2.66 6.98
CA PHE A 93 24.14 1.46 6.20
C PHE A 93 24.33 1.64 4.69
N LYS A 94 24.27 2.87 4.16
CA LYS A 94 24.65 3.13 2.75
C LYS A 94 26.11 2.76 2.49
N GLU A 95 27.00 3.07 3.43
CA GLU A 95 28.43 2.70 3.33
C GLU A 95 28.65 1.19 3.45
N LYS A 96 27.73 0.48 4.11
CA LYS A 96 27.74 -0.99 4.24
C LYS A 96 27.10 -1.73 3.06
N GLY A 97 26.77 -1.03 1.98
CA GLY A 97 26.26 -1.62 0.74
C GLY A 97 24.74 -1.65 0.58
N ILE A 98 23.99 -0.84 1.34
CA ILE A 98 22.60 -0.53 1.00
C ILE A 98 22.58 0.50 -0.13
N VAL A 99 22.17 0.07 -1.32
CA VAL A 99 22.07 0.90 -2.53
C VAL A 99 20.74 1.67 -2.57
N TYR A 100 19.66 1.03 -2.12
CA TYR A 100 18.32 1.62 -2.16
C TYR A 100 17.50 1.15 -0.96
N TRP A 101 16.71 2.07 -0.39
CA TRP A 101 15.86 1.83 0.77
C TRP A 101 14.51 2.53 0.58
N LYS A 102 13.42 1.76 0.62
CA LYS A 102 12.05 2.29 0.71
C LYS A 102 11.21 1.45 1.64
N ARG A 103 10.62 2.12 2.63
CA ARG A 103 9.71 1.53 3.60
C ARG A 103 8.26 1.92 3.32
N TYR A 104 7.37 0.96 3.51
CA TYR A 104 5.93 1.12 3.57
C TYR A 104 5.44 0.52 4.89
N VAL A 105 5.19 1.36 5.90
CA VAL A 105 4.84 0.92 7.25
C VAL A 105 5.93 0.01 7.85
N ASP A 106 5.71 -1.29 7.92
CA ASP A 106 6.59 -2.36 8.42
C ASP A 106 7.40 -3.04 7.31
N ASP A 107 6.82 -3.15 6.10
CA ASP A 107 7.48 -3.72 4.92
C ASP A 107 8.54 -2.76 4.33
N THR A 108 9.76 -3.23 4.14
CA THR A 108 10.86 -2.44 3.56
C THR A 108 11.48 -3.13 2.36
N PHE A 109 11.43 -2.47 1.20
CA PHE A 109 12.11 -2.89 -0.01
C PHE A 109 13.54 -2.34 -0.07
N VAL A 110 14.51 -3.24 -0.22
CA VAL A 110 15.94 -2.89 -0.19
C VAL A 110 16.71 -3.49 -1.38
N LEU A 111 17.58 -2.66 -1.97
CA LEU A 111 18.62 -3.13 -2.89
C LEU A 111 19.96 -3.13 -2.16
N LEU A 112 20.61 -4.30 -2.15
CA LEU A 112 21.91 -4.52 -1.54
C LEU A 112 22.95 -4.78 -2.61
N ASP A 113 24.20 -4.40 -2.32
CA ASP A 113 25.35 -4.84 -3.09
C ASP A 113 25.44 -6.36 -3.12
N PRO A 114 25.80 -6.99 -4.25
CA PRO A 114 25.81 -8.45 -4.37
C PRO A 114 26.75 -9.19 -3.41
N LYS A 115 27.70 -8.47 -2.80
CA LYS A 115 28.68 -9.01 -1.85
C LYS A 115 28.16 -9.03 -0.41
N VAL A 116 27.03 -8.38 -0.14
CA VAL A 116 26.50 -8.18 1.20
C VAL A 116 25.37 -9.18 1.47
N SER A 117 25.47 -9.90 2.58
CA SER A 117 24.43 -10.80 3.06
C SER A 117 23.26 -9.99 3.62
N ALA A 118 22.04 -10.25 3.14
CA ALA A 118 20.86 -9.56 3.62
C ALA A 118 20.51 -9.90 5.08
N LYS A 119 20.79 -11.15 5.50
CA LYS A 119 20.60 -11.60 6.88
C LYS A 119 21.51 -10.85 7.85
N ASP A 120 22.74 -10.57 7.44
CA ASP A 120 23.71 -9.84 8.28
C ASP A 120 23.27 -8.39 8.46
N ILE A 121 22.76 -7.75 7.40
CA ILE A 121 22.18 -6.40 7.48
C ILE A 121 20.95 -6.38 8.38
N ALA A 122 20.03 -7.35 8.26
CA ALA A 122 18.86 -7.45 9.13
C ALA A 122 19.24 -7.63 10.60
N ALA A 123 20.26 -8.46 10.88
CA ALA A 123 20.80 -8.65 12.23
C ALA A 123 21.41 -7.36 12.78
N GLN A 124 22.20 -6.64 11.98
CA GLN A 124 22.79 -5.35 12.39
C GLN A 124 21.72 -4.28 12.63
N LEU A 125 20.70 -4.19 11.77
CA LEU A 125 19.57 -3.26 11.97
C LEU A 125 18.84 -3.54 13.29
N SER A 126 18.64 -4.82 13.61
CA SER A 126 18.01 -5.24 14.87
C SER A 126 18.87 -4.95 16.10
N GLN A 127 20.17 -4.72 15.94
CA GLN A 127 21.07 -4.31 17.03
C GLN A 127 21.06 -2.80 17.26
N CYS A 128 20.59 -2.00 16.30
CA CYS A 128 20.58 -0.55 16.43
C CYS A 128 19.58 -0.03 17.46
N HIS A 129 18.51 -0.79 17.75
CA HIS A 129 17.51 -0.39 18.73
C HIS A 129 16.86 -1.61 19.42
N PRO A 130 16.75 -1.65 20.76
CA PRO A 130 16.27 -2.83 21.50
C PRO A 130 14.83 -3.24 21.14
N SER A 131 13.97 -2.27 20.80
CA SER A 131 12.57 -2.56 20.46
C SER A 131 12.36 -2.97 19.01
N LEU A 132 13.33 -2.78 18.11
CA LEU A 132 13.17 -3.11 16.69
C LEU A 132 13.82 -4.44 16.34
N LYS A 133 13.05 -5.33 15.71
CA LYS A 133 13.55 -6.59 15.17
C LYS A 133 13.15 -6.70 13.71
N PHE A 134 14.11 -7.01 12.86
CA PHE A 134 13.93 -7.14 11.43
C PHE A 134 14.01 -8.60 11.02
N THR A 135 13.06 -9.04 10.21
CA THR A 135 13.13 -10.31 9.48
C THR A 135 13.40 -10.05 8.00
N CYS A 136 13.88 -11.08 7.31
CA CYS A 136 14.34 -10.98 5.93
C CYS A 136 13.64 -12.05 5.10
N GLU A 137 12.89 -11.64 4.08
CA GLU A 137 12.31 -12.52 3.09
C GLU A 137 13.08 -12.43 1.76
N GLU A 138 13.78 -13.51 1.42
CA GLU A 138 14.38 -13.73 0.10
C GLU A 138 13.50 -14.73 -0.67
N LYS A 139 12.31 -14.29 -1.11
CA LYS A 139 11.44 -15.14 -1.95
C LYS A 139 11.89 -15.03 -3.40
N TYR A 140 12.42 -16.11 -3.97
CA TYR A 140 12.74 -16.20 -5.40
C TYR A 140 11.67 -17.03 -6.11
N THR A 141 10.98 -16.44 -7.09
CA THR A 141 10.07 -17.20 -7.97
C THR A 141 10.79 -17.57 -9.27
N THR A 142 11.01 -18.86 -9.53
CA THR A 142 11.43 -19.33 -10.85
C THR A 142 10.23 -19.31 -11.79
N ILE A 143 10.28 -18.49 -12.83
CA ILE A 143 9.25 -18.45 -13.88
C ILE A 143 9.72 -19.34 -15.03
N ASN A 144 9.09 -20.50 -15.17
CA ASN A 144 9.28 -21.32 -16.37
C ASN A 144 8.42 -20.74 -17.49
N LYS A 145 9.05 -20.09 -18.48
CA LYS A 145 8.40 -19.73 -19.76
C LYS A 145 8.40 -20.97 -20.66
N ASP A 146 7.59 -21.97 -20.33
CA ASP A 146 7.17 -22.98 -21.29
C ASP A 146 5.65 -23.08 -21.25
N LEU A 147 5.01 -22.78 -22.37
CA LEU A 147 3.69 -23.27 -22.83
C LEU A 147 3.28 -22.46 -24.08
N SER A 148 3.96 -22.73 -25.20
CA SER A 148 3.39 -22.43 -26.51
C SER A 148 2.72 -23.68 -27.07
N LYS A 149 1.44 -23.51 -27.42
CA LYS A 149 0.58 -24.37 -28.25
C LYS A 149 0.09 -25.70 -27.65
N GLU A 150 -1.14 -25.69 -27.14
CA GLU A 150 -2.29 -26.43 -27.71
C GLU A 150 -3.51 -26.37 -26.76
N GLY A 151 -4.71 -26.31 -27.33
CA GLY A 151 -5.96 -26.83 -26.76
C GLY A 151 -6.50 -26.27 -25.43
N SER A 152 -7.60 -25.54 -25.54
CA SER A 152 -8.67 -25.39 -24.54
C SER A 152 -8.66 -26.35 -23.33
N SER A 153 -8.18 -25.88 -22.18
CA SER A 153 -8.74 -26.07 -20.82
C SER A 153 -7.82 -25.44 -19.77
N GLN A 154 -8.40 -24.62 -18.88
CA GLN A 154 -7.85 -24.12 -17.61
C GLN A 154 -6.31 -23.94 -17.53
N LYS A 155 -5.83 -22.77 -17.97
CA LYS A 155 -4.46 -22.32 -17.67
C LYS A 155 -4.36 -21.92 -16.18
N LYS A 156 -3.91 -22.85 -15.33
CA LYS A 156 -3.46 -22.52 -13.97
C LYS A 156 -2.01 -22.06 -14.01
N PHE A 157 -1.76 -20.79 -13.67
CA PHE A 157 -0.45 -20.37 -13.18
C PHE A 157 -0.21 -21.05 -11.84
N SER A 158 0.56 -22.14 -11.85
CA SER A 158 1.04 -22.79 -10.63
C SER A 158 2.35 -22.13 -10.21
N HIS A 159 2.29 -21.25 -9.21
CA HIS A 159 3.49 -20.86 -8.48
C HIS A 159 3.96 -22.05 -7.64
N LYS A 160 5.11 -22.64 -7.97
CA LYS A 160 5.81 -23.55 -7.05
C LYS A 160 6.92 -22.77 -6.37
N ASN A 161 6.84 -22.63 -5.05
CA ASN A 161 7.97 -22.20 -4.24
C ASN A 161 8.96 -23.36 -4.18
N GLN A 162 10.16 -23.19 -4.75
CA GLN A 162 11.26 -24.10 -4.53
C GLN A 162 12.29 -23.40 -3.64
N TYR A 163 12.47 -23.91 -2.44
CA TYR A 163 13.68 -23.65 -1.65
C TYR A 163 14.81 -24.43 -2.31
N ILE A 164 15.70 -23.75 -3.04
CA ILE A 164 16.93 -24.39 -3.50
C ILE A 164 17.94 -24.26 -2.36
N ALA A 165 17.99 -25.28 -1.50
CA ALA A 165 19.19 -25.60 -0.75
C ALA A 165 20.23 -26.17 -1.72
N ASP A 166 21.48 -25.75 -1.56
CA ASP A 166 22.64 -26.09 -2.37
C ASP A 166 22.65 -27.55 -2.86
N LYS A 167 22.30 -27.77 -4.13
CA LYS A 167 22.64 -28.99 -4.86
C LYS A 167 23.21 -28.64 -6.23
N LYS A 168 24.52 -28.86 -6.36
CA LYS A 168 25.20 -29.04 -7.65
C LYS A 168 24.52 -30.18 -8.39
N ILE A 169 23.89 -29.89 -9.53
CA ILE A 169 23.49 -30.92 -10.50
C ILE A 169 23.96 -30.48 -11.89
N SER A 170 24.88 -31.28 -12.42
CA SER A 170 25.38 -31.27 -13.78
C SER A 170 24.47 -32.13 -14.66
N THR A 171 23.69 -31.52 -15.56
CA THR A 171 23.26 -32.13 -16.83
C THR A 171 22.62 -31.08 -17.73
N GLU A 172 22.84 -31.21 -19.03
CA GLU A 172 22.49 -30.27 -20.09
C GLU A 172 20.98 -30.25 -20.40
N GLU A 173 20.28 -29.27 -19.86
CA GLU A 173 18.99 -28.81 -20.39
C GLU A 173 19.08 -27.30 -20.67
N LYS A 174 18.49 -26.84 -21.77
CA LYS A 174 18.54 -25.46 -22.26
C LYS A 174 18.26 -24.48 -21.12
N LYS A 175 19.32 -23.81 -20.65
CA LYS A 175 19.29 -22.88 -19.51
C LYS A 175 18.39 -21.68 -19.82
N SER A 176 17.11 -21.75 -19.45
CA SER A 176 16.36 -20.54 -19.12
C SER A 176 17.03 -19.94 -17.90
N THR A 177 17.67 -18.77 -18.04
CA THR A 177 18.31 -18.07 -16.93
C THR A 177 17.27 -17.87 -15.82
N PRO A 178 17.54 -18.29 -14.57
CA PRO A 178 16.58 -18.14 -13.48
C PRO A 178 16.29 -16.66 -13.29
N ARG A 179 15.03 -16.25 -13.50
CA ARG A 179 14.57 -14.89 -13.22
C ARG A 179 14.52 -14.69 -11.70
N ILE A 180 15.26 -13.70 -11.22
CA ILE A 180 15.23 -13.30 -9.81
C ILE A 180 14.02 -12.38 -9.64
N ALA A 181 12.96 -12.90 -9.02
CA ALA A 181 11.72 -12.19 -8.75
C ALA A 181 11.48 -12.10 -7.24
N LEU A 182 11.10 -10.93 -6.74
CA LEU A 182 10.73 -10.71 -5.33
C LEU A 182 9.30 -10.19 -5.27
N SER A 183 8.45 -10.83 -4.45
CA SER A 183 7.14 -10.27 -4.11
C SER A 183 7.29 -9.21 -3.02
N PHE A 184 6.81 -8.00 -3.27
CA PHE A 184 6.70 -6.92 -2.30
C PHE A 184 5.27 -6.39 -2.31
N LEU A 185 4.55 -6.53 -1.18
CA LEU A 185 3.12 -6.25 -1.09
C LEU A 185 2.31 -6.98 -2.18
N ASP A 186 1.65 -6.23 -3.06
CA ASP A 186 0.85 -6.69 -4.20
C ASP A 186 1.61 -6.65 -5.54
N VAL A 187 2.92 -6.44 -5.51
CA VAL A 187 3.78 -6.30 -6.68
C VAL A 187 4.82 -7.42 -6.72
N LEU A 188 4.99 -8.05 -7.87
CA LEU A 188 6.11 -8.93 -8.16
C LEU A 188 7.15 -8.12 -8.94
N VAL A 189 8.32 -7.93 -8.37
CA VAL A 189 9.43 -7.21 -8.99
C VAL A 189 10.42 -8.23 -9.55
N GLU A 190 10.54 -8.27 -10.87
CA GLU A 190 11.47 -9.12 -11.62
C GLU A 190 12.67 -8.30 -12.08
N ARG A 191 13.88 -8.79 -11.82
CA ARG A 191 15.09 -8.19 -12.41
C ARG A 191 15.32 -8.80 -13.79
N GLN A 192 15.24 -7.98 -14.83
CA GLN A 192 15.65 -8.36 -16.19
C GLN A 192 17.13 -8.05 -16.39
N PRO A 193 17.99 -9.05 -16.67
CA PRO A 193 19.40 -8.81 -16.93
C PRO A 193 19.60 -7.81 -18.08
N GLY A 194 20.29 -6.70 -17.82
CA GLY A 194 20.65 -5.69 -18.83
C GLY A 194 19.56 -4.67 -19.21
N ILE A 195 18.31 -4.84 -18.76
CA ILE A 195 17.19 -3.94 -19.11
C ILE A 195 16.72 -3.13 -17.89
N GLY A 196 16.70 -3.73 -16.70
CA GLY A 196 16.24 -3.08 -15.47
C GLY A 196 15.28 -3.96 -14.68
N PHE A 197 14.19 -3.35 -14.19
CA PHE A 197 13.15 -4.04 -13.43
C PHE A 197 11.84 -4.06 -14.22
N GLU A 198 11.16 -5.19 -14.16
CA GLU A 198 9.77 -5.33 -14.59
C GLU A 198 8.90 -5.59 -13.36
N SER A 199 7.71 -5.04 -13.36
CA SER A 199 6.73 -5.23 -12.30
C SER A 199 5.46 -5.88 -12.84
N ARG A 200 4.94 -6.83 -12.07
CA ARG A 200 3.67 -7.53 -12.32
C ARG A 200 2.81 -7.49 -11.06
N LYS A 201 1.51 -7.74 -11.21
CA LYS A 201 0.62 -7.91 -10.05
C LYS A 201 0.95 -9.24 -9.36
N TYR A 202 1.27 -9.21 -8.07
CA TYR A 202 1.41 -10.39 -7.22
C TYR A 202 0.15 -10.71 -6.41
N ARG A 203 -0.32 -11.97 -6.43
CA ARG A 203 -1.40 -12.50 -5.56
C ARG A 203 -0.78 -13.51 -4.61
N LYS A 204 -1.01 -13.36 -3.29
CA LYS A 204 -0.61 -14.36 -2.28
C LYS A 204 -1.31 -15.69 -2.57
N GLU A 205 -0.73 -16.80 -2.14
CA GLU A 205 -1.30 -18.15 -2.32
C GLU A 205 -2.68 -18.31 -1.67
N THR A 206 -2.96 -17.54 -0.62
CA THR A 206 -4.26 -17.49 0.06
C THR A 206 -5.35 -16.75 -0.73
N PHE A 207 -5.01 -16.14 -1.87
CA PHE A 207 -5.98 -15.43 -2.71
C PHE A 207 -6.94 -16.42 -3.37
N THR A 208 -8.20 -16.41 -2.94
CA THR A 208 -9.23 -17.33 -3.41
C THR A 208 -9.88 -16.91 -4.74
N GLY A 209 -9.66 -15.67 -5.19
CA GLY A 209 -10.37 -15.12 -6.36
C GLY A 209 -11.84 -14.77 -6.11
N LEU A 210 -12.33 -14.91 -4.87
CA LEU A 210 -13.70 -14.57 -4.54
C LEU A 210 -13.90 -13.05 -4.51
N LEU A 211 -14.84 -12.56 -5.33
CA LEU A 211 -15.29 -11.17 -5.35
C LEU A 211 -16.75 -11.10 -4.91
N THR A 212 -17.25 -9.89 -4.69
CA THR A 212 -18.70 -9.68 -4.52
C THR A 212 -19.44 -10.18 -5.75
N LYS A 213 -20.26 -11.23 -5.60
CA LYS A 213 -20.99 -11.82 -6.73
C LYS A 213 -21.88 -10.80 -7.44
N TRP A 214 -21.95 -10.87 -8.76
CA TRP A 214 -22.70 -9.90 -9.57
C TRP A 214 -24.20 -9.86 -9.25
N ASP A 215 -24.78 -10.99 -8.89
CA ASP A 215 -26.20 -11.20 -8.55
C ASP A 215 -26.51 -10.93 -7.06
N SER A 216 -25.50 -10.75 -6.21
CA SER A 216 -25.70 -10.49 -4.78
C SER A 216 -26.53 -9.22 -4.49
N PHE A 217 -27.19 -9.16 -3.33
CA PHE A 217 -27.97 -7.98 -2.89
C PHE A 217 -27.08 -6.83 -2.35
N VAL A 218 -25.94 -6.58 -3.00
CA VAL A 218 -25.01 -5.50 -2.65
C VAL A 218 -25.16 -4.35 -3.65
N PRO A 219 -25.09 -3.07 -3.23
CA PRO A 219 -25.19 -1.93 -4.14
C PRO A 219 -24.21 -2.04 -5.31
N LYS A 220 -24.68 -1.69 -6.52
CA LYS A 220 -23.90 -1.79 -7.76
C LYS A 220 -22.55 -1.07 -7.70
N GLN A 221 -22.44 -0.01 -6.91
CA GLN A 221 -21.19 0.74 -6.74
C GLN A 221 -20.06 -0.12 -6.18
N TYR A 222 -20.33 -1.00 -5.20
CA TYR A 222 -19.30 -1.89 -4.65
C TYR A 222 -18.81 -2.89 -5.68
N LYS A 223 -19.74 -3.45 -6.47
CA LYS A 223 -19.42 -4.40 -7.56
C LYS A 223 -18.57 -3.74 -8.64
N TYR A 224 -18.95 -2.51 -9.00
CA TYR A 224 -18.19 -1.70 -9.93
C TYR A 224 -16.79 -1.36 -9.40
N ASN A 225 -16.68 -0.93 -8.15
CA ASN A 225 -15.41 -0.58 -7.54
C ASN A 225 -14.49 -1.81 -7.46
N ALA A 226 -15.02 -3.00 -7.18
CA ALA A 226 -14.24 -4.23 -7.15
C ALA A 226 -13.46 -4.45 -8.45
N ILE A 227 -14.12 -4.31 -9.61
CA ILE A 227 -13.45 -4.46 -10.92
C ILE A 227 -12.63 -3.23 -11.27
N SER A 228 -13.18 -2.02 -11.10
CA SER A 228 -12.51 -0.77 -11.47
C SER A 228 -11.20 -0.59 -10.71
N THR A 229 -11.13 -0.96 -9.44
CA THR A 229 -9.90 -0.89 -8.64
C THR A 229 -8.85 -1.90 -9.10
N MET A 230 -9.24 -3.13 -9.49
CA MET A 230 -8.30 -4.10 -10.05
C MET A 230 -7.71 -3.60 -11.37
N VAL A 231 -8.56 -3.09 -12.27
CA VAL A 231 -8.12 -2.53 -13.56
C VAL A 231 -7.21 -1.33 -13.35
N TYR A 232 -7.56 -0.41 -12.45
CA TYR A 232 -6.71 0.73 -12.09
C TYR A 232 -5.34 0.28 -11.58
N ARG A 233 -5.32 -0.66 -10.62
CA ARG A 233 -4.06 -1.20 -10.06
C ARG A 233 -3.21 -1.89 -11.10
N ALA A 234 -3.80 -2.69 -11.99
CA ALA A 234 -3.10 -3.34 -13.09
C ALA A 234 -2.32 -2.31 -13.93
N THR A 235 -2.96 -1.19 -14.29
CA THR A 235 -2.31 -0.11 -15.08
C THR A 235 -1.23 0.67 -14.35
N ARG A 236 -1.21 0.64 -13.01
CA ARG A 236 -0.20 1.33 -12.19
C ARG A 236 0.96 0.42 -11.81
N ILE A 237 0.71 -0.87 -11.70
CA ILE A 237 1.67 -1.88 -11.24
C ILE A 237 2.41 -2.51 -12.40
N CYS A 238 1.72 -2.84 -13.50
CA CYS A 238 2.35 -3.55 -14.61
C CYS A 238 3.23 -2.60 -15.43
N SER A 239 4.53 -2.88 -15.52
CA SER A 239 5.48 -2.01 -16.22
C SER A 239 5.52 -2.24 -17.73
N THR A 240 5.13 -3.43 -18.19
CA THR A 240 5.14 -3.79 -19.61
C THR A 240 3.74 -4.05 -20.15
N TYR A 241 3.57 -3.87 -21.46
CA TYR A 241 2.31 -4.17 -22.13
C TYR A 241 1.94 -5.66 -22.01
N GLU A 242 2.90 -6.57 -22.13
CA GLU A 242 2.71 -8.02 -21.93
C GLU A 242 2.14 -8.29 -20.53
N ALA A 243 2.79 -7.77 -19.48
CA ALA A 243 2.33 -7.95 -18.10
C ALA A 243 0.93 -7.35 -17.85
N LEU A 244 0.65 -6.18 -18.42
CA LEU A 244 -0.64 -5.53 -18.29
C LEU A 244 -1.75 -6.32 -19.01
N HIS A 245 -1.45 -6.87 -20.18
CA HIS A 245 -2.37 -7.68 -20.96
C HIS A 245 -2.70 -8.99 -20.23
N ASP A 246 -1.68 -9.71 -19.75
CA ASP A 246 -1.84 -10.92 -18.94
C ASP A 246 -2.72 -10.64 -17.71
N GLU A 247 -2.50 -9.51 -17.03
CA GLU A 247 -3.26 -9.13 -15.86
C GLU A 247 -4.73 -8.80 -16.18
N PHE A 248 -5.01 -8.18 -17.33
CA PHE A 248 -6.39 -7.99 -17.78
C PHE A 248 -7.10 -9.30 -18.08
N ASP A 249 -6.40 -10.29 -18.63
CA ASP A 249 -6.98 -11.63 -18.83
C ASP A 249 -7.31 -12.32 -17.51
N VAL A 250 -6.45 -12.17 -16.51
CA VAL A 250 -6.74 -12.65 -15.14
C VAL A 250 -7.96 -11.93 -14.56
N ILE A 251 -8.06 -10.60 -14.72
CA ILE A 251 -9.22 -9.83 -14.24
C ILE A 251 -10.51 -10.27 -14.94
N ARG A 252 -10.48 -10.52 -16.26
CA ARG A 252 -11.62 -11.06 -17.01
C ARG A 252 -12.05 -12.41 -16.45
N GLY A 253 -11.11 -13.34 -16.26
CA GLY A 253 -11.39 -14.65 -15.68
C GLY A 253 -12.04 -14.55 -14.30
N LEU A 254 -11.43 -13.78 -13.40
CA LEU A 254 -11.97 -13.57 -12.04
C LEU A 254 -13.36 -12.94 -12.07
N ALA A 255 -13.59 -11.97 -12.95
CA ALA A 255 -14.90 -11.33 -13.07
C ALA A 255 -15.96 -12.32 -13.58
N LEU A 256 -15.62 -13.13 -14.59
CA LEU A 256 -16.50 -14.16 -15.13
C LEU A 256 -16.86 -15.23 -14.10
N ASP A 257 -15.87 -15.72 -13.34
CA ASP A 257 -16.08 -16.69 -12.25
C ASP A 257 -16.97 -16.14 -11.11
N ASN A 258 -17.08 -14.81 -11.02
CA ASN A 258 -17.94 -14.10 -10.08
C ASN A 258 -19.25 -13.58 -10.70
N GLY A 259 -19.57 -13.99 -11.93
CA GLY A 259 -20.84 -13.72 -12.62
C GLY A 259 -20.96 -12.34 -13.26
N TYR A 260 -19.85 -11.60 -13.37
CA TYR A 260 -19.87 -10.26 -13.97
C TYR A 260 -20.05 -10.34 -15.50
N PRO A 261 -20.89 -9.47 -16.11
CA PRO A 261 -21.04 -9.41 -17.55
C PRO A 261 -19.72 -8.99 -18.24
N VAL A 262 -19.34 -9.69 -19.32
CA VAL A 262 -18.12 -9.39 -20.09
C VAL A 262 -18.10 -7.93 -20.58
N ALA A 263 -19.22 -7.48 -21.17
CA ALA A 263 -19.33 -6.11 -21.67
C ALA A 263 -19.11 -5.04 -20.58
N PHE A 264 -19.52 -5.34 -19.34
CA PHE A 264 -19.28 -4.47 -18.21
C PHE A 264 -17.78 -4.37 -17.89
N VAL A 265 -17.07 -5.50 -17.80
CA VAL A 265 -15.63 -5.53 -17.53
C VAL A 265 -14.84 -4.83 -18.63
N GLU A 266 -15.13 -5.12 -19.91
CA GLU A 266 -14.48 -4.47 -21.05
C GLU A 266 -14.71 -2.95 -21.05
N SER A 267 -15.90 -2.49 -20.65
CA SER A 267 -16.17 -1.05 -20.57
C SER A 267 -15.26 -0.35 -19.56
N LEU A 268 -14.93 -1.01 -18.45
CA LEU A 268 -14.04 -0.48 -17.41
C LEU A 268 -12.58 -0.49 -17.87
N ILE A 269 -12.12 -1.57 -18.51
CA ILE A 269 -10.78 -1.66 -19.08
C ILE A 269 -10.60 -0.56 -20.14
N ARG A 270 -11.53 -0.45 -21.09
CA ARG A 270 -11.49 0.58 -22.14
C ARG A 270 -11.46 1.98 -21.55
N ARG A 271 -12.32 2.26 -20.58
CA ARG A 271 -12.35 3.57 -19.93
C ARG A 271 -11.03 3.89 -19.23
N GLN A 272 -10.43 2.92 -18.53
CA GLN A 272 -9.14 3.14 -17.86
C GLN A 272 -8.02 3.39 -18.87
N LEU A 273 -7.97 2.62 -19.95
CA LEU A 273 -6.98 2.84 -21.02
C LEU A 273 -7.17 4.20 -21.69
N ASN A 274 -8.42 4.61 -21.94
CA ASN A 274 -8.71 5.94 -22.46
C ASN A 274 -8.17 7.03 -21.51
N LEU A 275 -8.36 6.90 -20.20
CA LEU A 275 -7.83 7.87 -19.23
C LEU A 275 -6.30 8.01 -19.27
N ILE A 276 -5.58 6.96 -19.69
CA ILE A 276 -4.12 6.94 -19.74
C ILE A 276 -3.61 7.45 -21.10
N TYR A 277 -4.25 7.05 -22.20
CA TYR A 277 -3.73 7.24 -23.56
C TYR A 277 -4.45 8.32 -24.36
N THR A 278 -5.62 8.81 -23.91
CA THR A 278 -6.27 9.94 -24.57
C THR A 278 -5.82 11.25 -23.92
N PRO A 279 -5.25 12.20 -24.69
CA PRO A 279 -4.88 13.50 -24.17
C PRO A 279 -6.14 14.22 -23.70
N ARG A 280 -6.17 14.65 -22.43
CA ARG A 280 -7.23 15.54 -21.96
C ARG A 280 -7.05 16.88 -22.67
N ALA A 281 -8.11 17.37 -23.31
CA ALA A 281 -8.15 18.75 -23.75
C ALA A 281 -7.83 19.64 -22.55
N ILE A 282 -6.93 20.61 -22.74
CA ILE A 282 -6.68 21.66 -21.75
C ILE A 282 -7.97 22.47 -21.69
N THR A 283 -8.87 22.14 -20.76
CA THR A 283 -9.91 23.09 -20.36
C THR A 283 -9.16 24.27 -19.76
N SER A 284 -9.16 25.40 -20.48
CA SER A 284 -8.91 26.72 -19.89
C SER A 284 -9.68 26.75 -18.58
N THR A 285 -8.98 26.91 -17.46
CA THR A 285 -9.63 27.14 -16.18
C THR A 285 -10.47 28.40 -16.37
N ALA A 286 -11.79 28.23 -16.44
CA ALA A 286 -12.69 29.36 -16.29
C ALA A 286 -12.25 30.14 -15.04
N PRO A 287 -12.26 31.49 -15.05
CA PRO A 287 -11.93 32.26 -13.87
C PRO A 287 -12.74 31.72 -12.70
N GLU A 288 -12.09 31.52 -11.54
CA GLU A 288 -12.73 31.03 -10.33
C GLU A 288 -14.03 31.80 -10.13
N THR A 289 -15.16 31.13 -10.35
CA THR A 289 -16.43 31.69 -9.95
C THR A 289 -16.43 31.64 -8.43
N ASP A 290 -16.58 32.79 -7.78
CA ASP A 290 -16.74 32.91 -6.33
C ASP A 290 -17.92 32.03 -5.89
N THR A 291 -17.62 30.77 -5.59
CA THR A 291 -18.62 29.77 -5.29
C THR A 291 -18.87 29.84 -3.80
N VAL A 292 -19.94 30.53 -3.40
CA VAL A 292 -20.33 30.60 -1.99
C VAL A 292 -20.92 29.25 -1.57
N VAL A 293 -20.15 28.46 -0.82
CA VAL A 293 -20.58 27.15 -0.31
C VAL A 293 -21.18 27.31 1.09
N LEU A 294 -22.50 27.13 1.20
CA LEU A 294 -23.18 27.08 2.50
C LEU A 294 -23.16 25.64 3.05
N ARG A 295 -22.46 25.43 4.17
CA ARG A 295 -22.40 24.12 4.84
C ARG A 295 -23.45 24.05 5.96
N VAL A 296 -24.32 23.05 5.90
CA VAL A 296 -25.31 22.75 6.95
C VAL A 296 -25.20 21.30 7.40
N PRO A 297 -25.37 20.99 8.70
CA PRO A 297 -25.34 19.63 9.19
C PRO A 297 -26.45 18.76 8.55
N TYR A 298 -26.12 17.50 8.25
CA TYR A 298 -27.03 16.57 7.59
C TYR A 298 -27.89 15.80 8.61
N TYR A 299 -29.18 16.11 8.66
CA TYR A 299 -30.19 15.49 9.53
C TYR A 299 -31.18 14.61 8.73
N GLY A 300 -30.78 14.10 7.57
CA GLY A 300 -31.62 13.24 6.73
C GLY A 300 -32.56 14.02 5.78
N LYS A 301 -33.82 13.57 5.67
CA LYS A 301 -34.82 14.15 4.74
C LYS A 301 -35.04 15.67 4.92
N PRO A 302 -35.11 16.22 6.15
CA PRO A 302 -35.25 17.67 6.35
C PRO A 302 -34.13 18.49 5.71
N SER A 303 -32.88 18.04 5.80
CA SER A 303 -31.73 18.73 5.17
C SER A 303 -31.83 18.77 3.65
N GLN A 304 -32.39 17.73 3.02
CA GLN A 304 -32.59 17.71 1.56
C GLN A 304 -33.68 18.70 1.13
N ILE A 305 -34.78 18.83 1.91
CA ILE A 305 -35.85 19.80 1.64
C ILE A 305 -35.30 21.22 1.82
N TYR A 306 -34.54 21.45 2.89
CA TYR A 306 -33.89 22.74 3.16
C TYR A 306 -32.93 23.13 2.02
N ALA A 307 -32.04 22.22 1.62
CA ALA A 307 -31.13 22.44 0.50
C ALA A 307 -31.88 22.83 -0.78
N LYS A 308 -32.93 22.09 -1.15
CA LYS A 308 -33.76 22.42 -2.32
C LYS A 308 -34.39 23.80 -2.25
N ARG A 309 -34.89 24.19 -1.07
CA ARG A 309 -35.50 25.52 -0.86
C ARG A 309 -34.48 26.65 -0.96
N VAL A 310 -33.29 26.46 -0.36
CA VAL A 310 -32.20 27.45 -0.42
C VAL A 310 -31.70 27.59 -1.86
N THR A 311 -31.49 26.49 -2.58
CA THR A 311 -31.07 26.53 -3.99
C THR A 311 -32.13 27.20 -4.87
N ALA A 312 -33.42 26.92 -4.67
CA ALA A 312 -34.50 27.55 -5.41
C ALA A 312 -34.64 29.06 -5.12
N ALA A 313 -34.47 29.47 -3.86
CA ALA A 313 -34.47 30.88 -3.47
C ALA A 313 -33.27 31.63 -4.06
N ALA A 314 -32.07 31.04 -3.97
CA ALA A 314 -30.85 31.59 -4.53
C ALA A 314 -30.95 31.74 -6.06
N ALA A 315 -31.48 30.74 -6.76
CA ALA A 315 -31.69 30.79 -8.22
C ALA A 315 -32.70 31.87 -8.65
N LYS A 316 -33.66 32.24 -7.78
CA LYS A 316 -34.65 33.29 -8.05
C LYS A 316 -34.07 34.70 -7.89
N GLN A 317 -33.15 34.89 -6.94
CA GLN A 317 -32.50 36.19 -6.68
C GLN A 317 -31.23 36.42 -7.50
N TYR A 318 -30.54 35.34 -7.88
CA TYR A 318 -29.32 35.36 -8.68
C TYR A 318 -29.51 34.42 -9.87
N PRO A 319 -30.03 34.91 -11.01
CA PRO A 319 -30.13 34.07 -12.21
C PRO A 319 -28.72 33.68 -12.63
N LEU A 320 -28.42 32.39 -12.54
CA LEU A 320 -27.17 31.82 -13.03
C LEU A 320 -27.04 32.23 -14.51
N LYS A 321 -26.00 33.00 -14.86
CA LYS A 321 -25.64 33.20 -16.27
C LYS A 321 -25.39 31.81 -16.85
N GLN A 322 -26.17 31.47 -17.88
CA GLN A 322 -25.96 30.27 -18.71
C GLN A 322 -24.56 30.28 -19.32
#